data_AF-A0A812V3M9-F1
#
_entry.id   AF-A0A812V3M9-F1
#
_cell.length_a   1.000
_cell.length_b   1.000
_cell.length_c   1.000
_cell.angle_alpha   90.00
_cell.angle_beta   90.00
_cell.angle_gamma   90.00
#
_symmetry.space_group_name_H-M   'P 1'
#
loop_
_entity.id
_entity.type
_entity.pdbx_description
1 polymer ?
#
loop_
_entity_poly.entity_id
_entity_poly.type
_entity_poly.pdbx_seq_one_letter_code
_entity_poly.pdbx_strand_id
1 'polypeptide(L)'
;MLASLLCQECAKPASEAIKDAKRAEIAARVAAAQAERQKAEALKTFQEAKKQEIDEKGTSYYGEHQGITCDACAVVPIFGYRYVCKSCASHDVCESCYDAWAGGTGVMPNKLAKQTLSTNPADHSFRLYKERG
;
A
#
# COMPACT_ATOMS: atom_id res chain seq x y z
N MET A 1 -10.55 39.41 -53.41
CA MET A 1 -9.12 39.41 -53.07
C MET A 1 -9.01 38.86 -51.64
N LEU A 2 -9.11 37.54 -51.41
CA LEU A 2 -8.09 36.49 -51.60
C LEU A 2 -6.73 36.84 -50.97
N ALA A 3 -6.55 36.41 -49.72
CA ALA A 3 -5.34 35.78 -49.16
C ALA A 3 -5.54 35.70 -47.63
N SER A 4 -6.08 34.59 -47.14
CA SER A 4 -5.31 33.42 -46.67
C SER A 4 -5.14 33.46 -45.15
N LEU A 5 -6.04 32.71 -44.49
CA LEU A 5 -5.65 31.87 -43.37
C LEU A 5 -4.35 31.17 -43.75
N LEU A 6 -3.30 31.32 -42.95
CA LEU A 6 -2.29 30.28 -42.70
C LEU A 6 -1.65 30.65 -41.38
N CYS A 7 -2.26 30.13 -40.31
CA CYS A 7 -1.57 29.87 -39.05
C CYS A 7 -0.32 29.06 -39.43
N GLN A 8 0.84 29.71 -39.39
CA GLN A 8 2.09 29.11 -39.81
C GLN A 8 2.44 28.09 -38.72
N GLU A 9 2.15 26.83 -38.99
CA GLU A 9 2.61 25.70 -38.18
C GLU A 9 4.14 25.79 -38.09
N CYS A 10 4.64 26.27 -36.96
CA CYS A 10 6.06 26.31 -36.66
C CYS A 10 6.57 24.88 -36.53
N ALA A 11 6.95 24.25 -37.65
CA ALA A 11 7.67 22.98 -37.66
C ALA A 11 9.01 23.19 -36.94
N LYS A 12 9.07 22.79 -35.66
CA LYS A 12 10.29 22.87 -34.85
C LYS A 12 11.44 22.15 -35.57
N PRO A 13 12.66 22.71 -35.58
CA PRO A 13 13.80 22.07 -36.23
C PRO A 13 14.05 20.70 -35.60
N ALA A 14 14.45 19.72 -36.42
CA ALA A 14 14.61 18.32 -36.00
C ALA A 14 15.50 18.13 -34.75
N SER A 15 16.47 19.02 -34.53
CA SER A 15 17.34 19.02 -33.34
C SER A 15 16.60 19.38 -32.04
N GLU A 16 15.61 20.26 -32.09
CA GLU A 16 14.77 20.61 -30.93
C GLU A 16 13.76 19.51 -30.63
N ALA A 17 13.20 18.87 -31.66
CA ALA A 17 12.36 17.68 -31.48
C ALA A 17 13.12 16.52 -30.80
N ILE A 18 14.40 16.31 -31.16
CA ILE A 18 15.26 15.29 -30.52
C ILE A 18 15.57 15.65 -29.05
N LYS A 19 15.80 16.93 -28.73
CA LYS A 19 16.01 17.38 -27.34
C LYS A 19 14.75 17.25 -26.50
N ASP A 20 13.59 17.60 -27.06
CA ASP A 20 12.28 17.46 -26.41
C ASP A 20 11.99 15.98 -26.12
N ALA A 21 12.27 15.08 -27.07
CA ALA A 21 12.14 13.63 -26.89
C ALA A 21 13.06 13.11 -25.76
N LYS A 22 14.33 13.52 -25.73
CA LYS A 22 15.27 13.15 -24.66
C LYS A 22 14.83 13.67 -23.29
N ARG A 23 14.32 14.91 -23.23
CA ARG A 23 13.78 15.49 -21.99
C ARG A 23 12.55 14.72 -21.50
N ALA A 24 11.65 14.33 -22.41
CA ALA A 24 10.48 13.51 -22.08
C ALA A 24 10.88 12.13 -21.54
N GLU A 25 11.87 11.48 -22.17
CA GLU A 25 12.42 10.21 -21.69
C GLU A 25 13.04 10.34 -20.29
N ILE A 26 13.90 11.35 -20.08
CA ILE A 26 14.51 11.62 -18.77
C ILE A 26 13.42 11.90 -17.73
N ALA A 27 12.41 12.70 -18.06
CA ALA A 27 11.30 13.01 -17.16
C ALA A 27 10.52 11.74 -16.77
N ALA A 28 10.25 10.83 -17.71
CA ALA A 28 9.59 9.56 -17.41
C ALA A 28 10.43 8.67 -16.47
N ARG A 29 11.75 8.62 -16.68
CA ARG A 29 12.67 7.88 -15.79
C ARG A 29 12.75 8.49 -14.39
N VAL A 30 12.79 9.82 -14.30
CA VAL A 30 12.77 10.54 -13.02
C VAL A 30 11.45 10.30 -12.29
N ALA A 31 10.32 10.36 -12.98
CA ALA A 31 9.00 10.11 -12.39
C ALA A 31 8.91 8.67 -11.84
N ALA A 32 9.38 7.67 -12.59
CA ALA A 32 9.43 6.28 -12.12
C ALA A 32 10.31 6.12 -10.87
N ALA A 33 11.51 6.72 -10.87
CA ALA A 33 12.40 6.68 -9.71
C ALA A 33 11.80 7.38 -8.48
N GLN A 34 11.11 8.51 -8.68
CA GLN A 34 10.41 9.22 -7.62
C GLN A 34 9.25 8.39 -7.05
N ALA A 35 8.47 7.71 -7.90
CA ALA A 35 7.38 6.85 -7.46
C ALA A 35 7.90 5.68 -6.60
N GLU A 36 9.00 5.04 -6.98
CA GLU A 36 9.61 3.97 -6.18
C GLU A 36 10.16 4.49 -4.85
N ARG A 37 10.79 5.67 -4.84
CA ARG A 37 11.22 6.32 -3.59
C ARG A 37 10.05 6.64 -2.68
N GLN A 38 8.95 7.16 -3.21
CA GLN A 38 7.74 7.46 -2.45
C GLN A 38 7.13 6.20 -1.83
N LYS A 39 7.06 5.08 -2.58
CA LYS A 39 6.61 3.79 -2.04
C LYS A 39 7.52 3.30 -0.90
N ALA A 40 8.84 3.39 -1.07
CA ALA A 40 9.80 2.97 -0.06
C ALA A 40 9.69 3.83 1.21
N GLU A 41 9.52 5.15 1.07
CA GLU A 41 9.32 6.07 2.18
C GLU A 41 8.00 5.79 2.91
N ALA A 42 6.90 5.58 2.19
CA ALA A 42 5.62 5.20 2.78
C ALA A 42 5.69 3.88 3.55
N LEU A 43 6.36 2.85 3.00
CA LEU A 43 6.60 1.58 3.69
C LEU A 43 7.44 1.78 4.96
N LYS A 44 8.49 2.60 4.90
CA LYS A 44 9.33 2.90 6.07
C LYS A 44 8.53 3.60 7.16
N THR A 45 7.73 4.62 6.82
CA THR A 45 6.84 5.30 7.76
C THR A 45 5.84 4.34 8.40
N PHE A 46 5.26 3.42 7.61
CA PHE A 46 4.38 2.39 8.14
C PHE A 46 5.09 1.46 9.13
N GLN A 47 6.29 0.98 8.80
CA GLN A 47 7.08 0.11 9.68
C GLN A 47 7.49 0.81 10.97
N GLU A 48 7.85 2.09 10.90
CA GLU A 48 8.18 2.92 12.08
C GLU A 48 6.95 3.12 12.98
N ALA A 49 5.78 3.40 12.40
CA ALA A 49 4.53 3.53 13.16
C ALA A 49 4.12 2.20 13.82
N LYS A 50 4.24 1.08 13.10
CA LYS A 50 4.03 -0.28 13.65
C LYS A 50 4.98 -0.53 14.84
N LYS A 51 6.26 -0.20 14.69
CA LYS A 51 7.25 -0.36 15.77
C LYS A 51 6.88 0.47 16.99
N GLN A 52 6.50 1.74 16.81
CA GLN A 52 6.06 2.61 17.90
C GLN A 52 4.82 2.04 18.63
N GLU A 53 3.83 1.53 17.89
CA GLU A 53 2.64 0.90 18.49
C GLU A 53 3.02 -0.35 19.32
N ILE A 54 3.95 -1.16 18.82
CA ILE A 54 4.46 -2.34 19.52
C ILE A 54 5.26 -1.94 20.78
N ASP A 55 6.15 -0.95 20.68
CA ASP A 55 6.97 -0.48 21.79
C ASP A 55 6.07 0.10 22.92
N GLU A 56 4.98 0.79 22.58
CA GLU A 56 4.01 1.33 23.53
C GLU A 56 3.16 0.24 24.19
N LYS A 57 2.63 -0.71 23.41
CA LYS A 57 1.71 -1.76 23.90
C LYS A 57 2.42 -2.95 24.55
N GLY A 58 3.67 -3.19 24.16
CA GLY A 58 4.56 -4.20 24.70
C GLY A 58 4.18 -5.65 24.37
N THR A 59 4.94 -6.57 24.97
CA THR A 59 4.85 -8.03 24.76
C THR A 59 3.53 -8.65 25.23
N SER A 60 2.71 -7.93 26.00
CA SER A 60 1.40 -8.44 26.45
C SER A 60 0.38 -8.66 25.33
N TYR A 61 0.68 -8.20 24.11
CA TYR A 61 -0.10 -8.43 22.90
C TYR A 61 0.49 -9.52 22.00
N TYR A 62 1.70 -10.01 22.32
CA TYR A 62 2.40 -11.03 21.54
C TYR A 62 2.08 -12.41 22.12
N GLY A 63 1.64 -13.34 21.29
CA GLY A 63 1.42 -14.71 21.75
C GLY A 63 0.74 -15.61 20.75
N GLU A 64 0.15 -16.68 21.27
CA GLU A 64 -0.64 -17.62 20.49
C GLU A 64 -2.14 -17.34 20.67
N HIS A 65 -2.83 -17.06 19.57
CA HIS A 65 -4.25 -16.71 19.56
C HIS A 65 -5.08 -17.95 19.17
N GLN A 66 -5.36 -18.80 20.15
CA GLN A 66 -6.10 -20.05 19.96
C GLN A 66 -7.49 -19.83 19.36
N GLY A 67 -7.85 -20.65 18.37
CA GLY A 67 -9.14 -20.57 17.68
C GLY A 67 -9.30 -19.37 16.74
N ILE A 68 -8.29 -18.50 16.64
CA ILE A 68 -8.30 -17.38 15.70
C ILE A 68 -7.60 -17.78 14.40
N THR A 69 -8.31 -17.58 13.29
CA THR A 69 -7.79 -17.80 11.94
C THR A 69 -7.54 -16.45 11.27
N CYS A 70 -6.39 -16.29 10.62
CA CYS A 70 -6.16 -15.14 9.76
C CYS A 70 -7.08 -15.21 8.53
N ASP A 71 -7.95 -14.23 8.32
CA ASP A 71 -8.85 -14.22 7.16
C ASP A 71 -8.09 -14.09 5.83
N ALA A 72 -6.91 -13.47 5.88
CA ALA A 72 -6.12 -13.17 4.70
C ALA A 72 -5.36 -14.38 4.14
N CYS A 73 -4.67 -15.14 5.00
CA CYS A 73 -3.87 -16.30 4.58
C CYS A 73 -4.41 -17.66 5.07
N ALA A 74 -5.47 -17.67 5.88
CA ALA A 74 -6.07 -18.85 6.50
C ALA A 74 -5.17 -19.59 7.52
N VAL A 75 -4.07 -18.99 8.00
CA VAL A 75 -3.25 -19.59 9.07
C VAL A 75 -4.02 -19.66 10.39
N VAL A 76 -3.86 -20.77 11.11
CA VAL A 76 -4.46 -21.02 12.43
C VAL A 76 -3.52 -21.90 13.29
N PRO A 77 -3.34 -21.59 14.59
CA PRO A 77 -3.69 -20.31 15.22
C PRO A 77 -2.81 -19.17 14.68
N ILE A 78 -3.25 -17.92 14.88
CA ILE A 78 -2.35 -16.78 14.67
C ILE A 78 -1.29 -16.79 15.78
N PHE A 79 -0.02 -16.81 15.39
CA PHE A 79 1.12 -16.65 16.29
C PHE A 79 1.78 -15.29 16.08
N GLY A 80 2.18 -14.63 17.16
CA GLY A 80 2.78 -13.30 17.17
C GLY A 80 1.77 -12.21 17.51
N TYR A 81 1.77 -11.11 16.76
CA TYR A 81 0.77 -10.05 16.92
C TYR A 81 -0.48 -10.32 16.06
N ARG A 82 -1.66 -10.27 16.70
CA ARG A 82 -2.96 -10.26 16.03
C ARG A 82 -3.42 -8.84 15.74
N TYR A 83 -3.86 -8.60 14.51
CA TYR A 83 -4.40 -7.33 14.07
C TYR A 83 -5.88 -7.46 13.69
N VAL A 84 -6.72 -6.57 14.20
CA VAL A 84 -8.16 -6.52 13.90
C VAL A 84 -8.49 -5.29 13.05
N CYS A 85 -9.28 -5.48 11.99
CA CYS A 85 -9.84 -4.35 11.22
C CYS A 85 -10.91 -3.63 12.06
N LYS A 86 -10.83 -2.31 12.15
CA LYS A 86 -11.83 -1.43 12.77
C LYS A 86 -13.01 -1.13 11.86
N SER A 87 -12.79 -1.14 10.55
CA SER A 87 -13.80 -0.83 9.53
C SER A 87 -14.62 -2.04 9.11
N CYS A 88 -14.19 -3.25 9.49
CA CYS A 88 -14.75 -4.51 9.03
C CYS A 88 -15.38 -5.27 10.20
N ALA A 89 -16.39 -6.08 9.93
CA ALA A 89 -16.90 -7.03 10.91
C ALA A 89 -15.89 -8.18 11.07
N SER A 90 -15.46 -8.50 12.29
CA SER A 90 -14.69 -9.73 12.59
C SER A 90 -13.54 -10.05 11.61
N HIS A 91 -12.77 -9.05 11.17
CA HIS A 91 -11.64 -9.28 10.25
C HIS A 91 -10.32 -9.30 11.01
N ASP A 92 -9.74 -10.50 11.09
CA ASP A 92 -8.54 -10.82 11.85
C ASP A 92 -7.41 -11.20 10.92
N VAL A 93 -6.24 -10.59 11.10
CA VAL A 93 -5.06 -10.92 10.30
C VAL A 93 -3.83 -11.14 11.17
N CYS A 94 -2.95 -12.02 10.71
CA CYS A 94 -1.64 -12.23 11.31
C CYS A 94 -0.69 -11.09 10.94
N GLU A 95 0.42 -11.00 11.67
CA GLU A 95 1.46 -10.01 11.45
C GLU A 95 1.97 -9.96 10.01
N SER A 96 2.20 -11.12 9.36
CA SER A 96 2.69 -11.15 7.98
C SER A 96 1.70 -10.55 6.97
N CYS A 97 0.39 -10.75 7.18
CA CYS A 97 -0.63 -10.16 6.32
C CYS A 97 -0.82 -8.67 6.62
N TYR A 98 -0.66 -8.25 7.88
CA TYR A 98 -0.62 -6.84 8.25
C TYR A 98 0.60 -6.12 7.63
N ASP A 99 1.75 -6.78 7.53
CA ASP A 99 2.93 -6.22 6.87
C ASP A 99 2.73 -6.13 5.35
N ALA A 100 2.13 -7.16 4.74
CA ALA A 100 1.77 -7.15 3.33
C ALA A 100 0.73 -6.08 2.98
N TRP A 101 -0.12 -5.67 3.93
CA TRP A 101 -1.08 -4.58 3.77
C TRP A 101 -0.41 -3.21 3.66
N ALA A 102 0.72 -3.03 4.35
CA ALA A 102 1.55 -1.82 4.29
C ALA A 102 0.76 -0.50 4.41
N GLY A 103 -0.14 -0.41 5.40
CA GLY A 103 -0.91 0.81 5.65
C GLY A 103 -1.93 1.16 4.55
N GLY A 104 -2.38 0.18 3.76
CA GLY A 104 -3.36 0.38 2.69
C GLY A 104 -2.74 0.58 1.31
N THR A 105 -1.43 0.38 1.17
CA THR A 105 -0.72 0.48 -0.11
C THR A 105 -0.35 -0.87 -0.72
N GLY A 106 -0.41 -1.94 0.09
CA GLY A 106 0.01 -3.28 -0.31
C GLY A 106 -1.15 -4.17 -0.78
N VAL A 107 -1.19 -5.42 -0.29
CA VAL A 107 -2.20 -6.41 -0.69
C VAL A 107 -2.92 -6.94 0.54
N MET A 108 -4.25 -7.01 0.46
CA MET A 108 -5.08 -7.66 1.48
C MET A 108 -5.92 -8.76 0.84
N PRO A 109 -5.47 -10.03 0.88
CA PRO A 109 -6.28 -11.15 0.41
C PRO A 109 -7.38 -11.48 1.43
N ASN A 110 -8.40 -12.22 0.98
CA ASN A 110 -9.45 -12.81 1.83
C ASN A 110 -9.57 -14.30 1.51
N LYS A 111 -8.50 -15.08 1.75
CA LYS A 111 -8.48 -16.52 1.41
C LYS A 111 -9.51 -17.32 2.20
N LEU A 112 -9.79 -16.91 3.42
CA LEU A 112 -10.71 -17.63 4.28
C LEU A 112 -12.17 -17.43 3.86
N ALA A 113 -12.48 -16.29 3.21
CA ALA A 113 -13.77 -15.97 2.63
C ALA A 113 -14.98 -16.18 3.57
N LYS A 114 -14.76 -16.08 4.90
CA LYS A 114 -15.82 -16.15 5.91
C LYS A 114 -16.81 -14.98 5.81
N GLN A 115 -16.37 -13.88 5.20
CA GLN A 115 -17.12 -12.64 5.06
C GLN A 115 -16.78 -11.93 3.75
N THR A 116 -17.68 -11.04 3.32
CA THR A 116 -17.49 -10.18 2.15
C THR A 116 -16.68 -8.95 2.55
N LEU A 117 -15.38 -8.98 2.27
CA LEU A 117 -14.45 -7.88 2.54
C LEU A 117 -14.15 -7.07 1.28
N SER A 118 -13.88 -5.77 1.45
CA SER A 118 -13.38 -4.94 0.34
C SER A 118 -12.05 -5.48 -0.17
N THR A 119 -11.89 -5.52 -1.49
CA THR A 119 -10.62 -5.88 -2.14
C THR A 119 -9.63 -4.72 -2.17
N ASN A 120 -10.08 -3.50 -1.85
CA ASN A 120 -9.22 -2.33 -1.80
C ASN A 120 -8.50 -2.27 -0.45
N PRO A 121 -7.15 -2.33 -0.41
CA PRO A 121 -6.38 -2.24 0.82
C PRO A 121 -6.66 -0.97 1.63
N ALA A 122 -6.98 0.15 0.97
CA ALA A 122 -7.23 1.43 1.62
C ALA A 122 -8.54 1.49 2.44
N ASP A 123 -9.47 0.56 2.23
CA ASP A 123 -10.75 0.52 2.97
C ASP A 123 -10.61 -0.13 4.36
N HIS A 124 -9.46 -0.75 4.61
CA HIS A 124 -9.17 -1.44 5.87
C HIS A 124 -8.40 -0.53 6.82
N SER A 125 -8.68 -0.64 8.12
CA SER A 125 -7.93 0.06 9.17
C SER A 125 -7.67 -0.91 10.31
N PHE A 126 -6.44 -1.40 10.43
CA PHE A 126 -6.10 -2.42 11.41
C PHE A 126 -5.54 -1.81 12.70
N ARG A 127 -5.65 -2.55 13.80
CA ARG A 127 -4.99 -2.25 15.09
C ARG A 127 -4.52 -3.52 15.79
N LEU A 128 -3.52 -3.39 16.65
CA LEU A 128 -3.12 -4.47 17.56
C LEU A 128 -4.29 -4.87 18.48
N TYR A 129 -4.55 -6.17 18.60
CA TYR A 129 -5.58 -6.75 19.47
C TYR A 129 -4.95 -7.50 20.66
N LYS A 130 -5.51 -7.30 21.85
CA LYS A 130 -5.10 -8.01 23.07
C LYS A 130 -6.21 -8.98 23.47
N GLU A 131 -5.85 -10.26 23.64
CA GLU A 131 -6.78 -11.21 24.26
C GLU A 131 -7.05 -10.80 25.70
N ARG A 132 -8.31 -10.98 26.13
CA ARG A 132 -8.64 -10.87 27.55
C ARG A 132 -8.07 -12.11 28.24
N GLY A 133 -7.02 -11.89 29.04
CA GLY A 133 -6.46 -12.91 29.92
C GLY A 133 -7.41 -13.33 31.02
#